data_AF-A0A8S2XFP6-F1
#
_entry.id   AF-A0A8S2XFP6-F1
#
_cell.length_a   1.000
_cell.length_b   1.000
_cell.length_c   1.000
_cell.angle_alpha   90.00
_cell.angle_beta   90.00
_cell.angle_gamma   90.00
#
_symmetry.space_group_name_H-M   'P 1'
#
loop_
_entity.id
_entity.type
_entity.pdbx_description
1 polymer ?
#
loop_
_entity_poly.entity_id
_entity_poly.type
_entity_poly.pdbx_seq_one_letter_code
_entity_poly.pdbx_strand_id
1 'polypeptide(L)'
;MQNENFEETRRHLSLEVLVTLSETASGMVRKVARKFMNRLVPQLLEMMVDLDDDKEWSTKDTIEDEEDDSNAVIGESSLDRLACALGGKTMLQYILSAVQTMLQNPDWRYRHAGLMALSATGEGCHREMSNILDELVSGILV
;
A
#
# COMPACT_ATOMS: atom_id res chain seq x y z
N MET A 1 -2.58 13.72 21.63
CA MET A 1 -3.39 12.52 21.93
C MET A 1 -4.82 12.63 21.37
N GLN A 2 -5.84 13.24 22.02
CA GLN A 2 -7.21 13.23 21.43
C GLN A 2 -7.35 13.93 20.06
N ASN A 3 -6.66 15.06 19.84
CA ASN A 3 -6.69 15.75 18.54
C ASN A 3 -5.93 15.01 17.43
N GLU A 4 -4.91 14.23 17.78
CA GLU A 4 -4.10 13.49 16.79
C GLU A 4 -4.88 12.27 16.27
N ASN A 5 -5.50 11.50 17.17
CA ASN A 5 -6.38 10.38 16.78
C ASN A 5 -7.55 10.87 15.92
N PHE A 6 -8.13 12.04 16.23
CA PHE A 6 -9.22 12.58 15.43
C PHE A 6 -8.78 12.95 14.00
N GLU A 7 -7.58 13.52 13.83
CA GLU A 7 -7.04 13.83 12.51
C GLU A 7 -6.67 12.58 11.72
N GLU A 8 -6.15 11.55 12.39
CA GLU A 8 -5.87 10.25 11.78
C GLU A 8 -7.13 9.54 11.29
N THR A 9 -8.15 9.41 12.13
CA THR A 9 -9.45 8.85 11.74
C THR A 9 -10.04 9.60 10.55
N ARG A 10 -9.89 10.92 10.47
CA ARG A 10 -10.32 11.72 9.30
C ARG A 10 -9.53 11.40 8.03
N ARG A 11 -8.23 11.12 8.13
CA ARG A 11 -7.41 10.68 6.99
C ARG A 11 -7.89 9.32 6.49
N HIS A 12 -8.11 8.36 7.39
CA HIS A 12 -8.63 7.03 7.03
C HIS A 12 -9.99 7.10 6.36
N LEU A 13 -10.93 7.88 6.91
CA LEU A 13 -12.25 8.09 6.29
C LEU A 13 -12.16 8.77 4.92
N SER A 14 -11.27 9.75 4.77
CA SER A 14 -11.07 10.42 3.47
C SER A 14 -10.49 9.46 2.44
N LEU A 15 -9.56 8.59 2.85
CA LEU A 15 -9.01 7.55 2.01
C LEU A 15 -10.08 6.53 1.61
N GLU A 16 -10.92 6.09 2.56
CA GLU A 16 -12.01 5.16 2.31
C GLU A 16 -13.00 5.68 1.25
N VAL A 17 -13.28 6.99 1.24
CA VAL A 17 -14.09 7.61 0.16
C VAL A 17 -13.43 7.43 -1.20
N LEU A 18 -12.11 7.60 -1.31
CA LEU A 18 -11.38 7.44 -2.57
C LEU A 18 -11.35 5.98 -3.02
N VAL A 19 -11.15 5.04 -2.10
CA VAL A 19 -11.14 3.59 -2.37
C VAL A 19 -12.54 3.16 -2.82
N THR A 20 -13.57 3.48 -2.05
CA THR A 20 -14.98 3.19 -2.39
C THR A 20 -15.38 3.78 -3.74
N LEU A 21 -14.94 5.01 -4.06
CA LEU A 21 -15.23 5.62 -5.37
C LEU A 21 -14.51 4.89 -6.51
N SER A 22 -13.32 4.35 -6.25
CA SER A 22 -12.57 3.54 -7.21
C SER A 22 -13.28 2.23 -7.48
N GLU A 23 -13.86 1.58 -6.48
CA GLU A 23 -14.64 0.34 -6.61
C GLU A 23 -15.97 0.57 -7.33
N THR A 24 -16.73 1.58 -6.90
CA THR A 24 -18.10 1.84 -7.40
C THR A 24 -18.13 2.58 -8.74
N ALA A 25 -17.11 3.39 -9.04
CA ALA A 25 -17.05 4.24 -10.23
C ALA A 25 -15.67 4.19 -10.93
N SER A 26 -15.05 3.01 -11.00
CA SER A 26 -13.71 2.78 -11.57
C SER A 26 -13.46 3.45 -12.93
N GLY A 27 -14.46 3.46 -13.82
CA GLY A 27 -14.37 4.09 -15.14
C GLY A 27 -14.20 5.62 -15.08
N MET A 28 -14.85 6.27 -14.11
CA MET A 28 -14.67 7.70 -13.85
C MET A 28 -13.30 7.95 -13.22
N VAL A 29 -12.93 7.17 -12.20
CA VAL A 29 -11.65 7.33 -11.50
C VAL A 29 -10.46 7.14 -12.43
N ARG A 30 -10.47 6.12 -13.30
CA ARG A 30 -9.40 5.90 -14.30
C ARG A 30 -9.13 7.12 -15.20
N LYS A 31 -10.16 7.92 -15.52
CA LYS A 31 -10.01 9.13 -16.35
C LYS A 31 -9.25 10.25 -15.63
N VAL A 32 -9.33 10.29 -14.31
CA VAL A 32 -8.69 11.32 -13.48
C VAL A 32 -7.50 10.81 -12.66
N ALA A 33 -7.28 9.50 -12.60
CA ALA A 33 -6.24 8.83 -11.81
C ALA A 33 -4.85 9.46 -11.99
N ARG A 34 -4.45 9.77 -13.23
CA ARG A 34 -3.15 10.41 -13.53
C ARG A 34 -2.91 11.73 -12.79
N LYS A 35 -3.97 12.43 -12.37
CA LYS A 35 -3.87 13.71 -11.67
C LYS A 35 -3.48 13.57 -10.20
N PHE A 36 -3.72 12.40 -9.58
CA PHE A 36 -3.55 12.23 -8.14
C PHE A 36 -2.82 10.95 -7.72
N MET A 37 -2.69 9.94 -8.58
CA MET A 37 -2.02 8.67 -8.21
C MET A 37 -0.54 8.85 -7.84
N ASN A 38 0.15 9.80 -8.48
CA ASN A 38 1.52 10.19 -8.10
C ASN A 38 1.65 10.71 -6.67
N ARG A 39 0.54 11.09 -6.02
CA ARG A 39 0.53 11.57 -4.63
C ARG A 39 -0.10 10.53 -3.71
N LEU A 40 -1.17 9.89 -4.15
CA LEU A 40 -1.90 8.91 -3.36
C LEU A 40 -1.06 7.65 -3.08
N VAL A 41 -0.38 7.09 -4.10
CA VAL A 41 0.40 5.86 -3.91
C VAL A 41 1.55 6.07 -2.91
N PRO A 42 2.38 7.13 -3.01
CA PRO A 42 3.39 7.39 -1.97
C PRO A 42 2.81 7.59 -0.57
N GLN A 43 1.64 8.23 -0.43
CA GLN A 43 0.99 8.40 0.87
C GLN A 43 0.54 7.08 1.48
N LEU A 44 -0.02 6.18 0.67
CA LEU A 44 -0.38 4.83 1.12
C LEU A 44 0.85 4.06 1.58
N LEU A 45 1.95 4.17 0.83
CA LEU A 45 3.20 3.51 1.18
C LEU A 45 3.84 4.12 2.43
N GLU A 46 3.70 5.42 2.67
CA GLU A 46 4.14 6.07 3.90
C GLU A 46 3.32 5.59 5.11
N MET A 47 2.01 5.38 4.96
CA MET A 47 1.19 4.74 5.98
C MET A 47 1.66 3.32 6.30
N MET A 48 2.06 2.54 5.28
CA MET A 48 2.60 1.18 5.44
C MET A 48 3.96 1.12 6.16
N VAL A 49 4.67 2.25 6.25
CA VAL A 49 5.96 2.35 6.98
C VAL A 49 5.75 2.61 8.47
N ASP A 50 4.54 2.99 8.89
CA ASP A 50 4.17 3.30 10.28
C ASP A 50 4.04 2.01 11.11
N LEU A 51 5.21 1.42 11.41
CA LEU A 51 5.37 0.16 12.13
C LEU A 51 6.24 0.37 13.36
N ASP A 52 5.81 -0.19 14.48
CA ASP A 52 6.59 -0.19 15.71
C ASP A 52 7.74 -1.21 15.68
N ASP A 53 8.85 -0.88 16.33
CA ASP A 53 9.97 -1.81 16.52
C ASP A 53 9.72 -2.64 17.78
N ASP A 54 8.83 -3.62 17.65
CA ASP A 54 8.49 -4.55 18.73
C ASP A 54 9.58 -5.62 18.90
N LYS A 55 10.32 -5.51 20.01
CA LYS A 55 11.41 -6.43 20.37
C LYS A 55 10.92 -7.85 20.63
N GLU A 56 9.66 -8.02 21.01
CA GLU A 56 9.07 -9.31 21.30
C GLU A 56 8.33 -9.88 20.08
N TRP A 57 8.32 -9.19 18.93
CA TRP A 57 7.65 -9.63 17.70
C TRP A 57 7.99 -11.08 17.33
N SER A 58 9.26 -11.48 17.44
CA SER A 58 9.71 -12.84 17.12
C SER A 58 9.32 -13.93 18.14
N THR A 59 8.83 -13.54 19.32
CA THR A 59 8.54 -14.42 20.46
C THR A 59 7.10 -14.31 20.97
N LYS A 60 6.29 -13.41 20.41
CA LYS A 60 4.86 -13.30 20.71
C LYS A 60 4.12 -14.50 20.13
N ASP A 61 3.34 -15.18 20.98
CA ASP A 61 2.53 -16.36 20.61
C ASP A 61 1.12 -15.99 20.11
N THR A 62 0.69 -14.74 20.30
CA THR A 62 -0.63 -14.23 19.90
C THR A 62 -0.48 -12.96 19.07
N ILE A 63 -1.20 -12.91 17.95
CA ILE A 63 -1.41 -11.68 17.18
C ILE A 63 -2.38 -10.83 18.01
N GLU A 64 -1.99 -9.61 18.41
CA GLU A 64 -2.85 -8.71 19.16
C GLU A 64 -3.88 -8.09 18.21
N ASP A 65 -5.18 -8.19 18.52
CA ASP A 65 -6.30 -7.64 17.72
C ASP A 65 -6.25 -6.10 17.59
N GLU A 66 -5.31 -5.42 18.26
CA GLU A 66 -5.15 -3.96 18.23
C GLU A 66 -4.50 -3.45 16.92
N GLU A 67 -4.04 -4.33 16.04
CA GLU A 67 -3.35 -3.96 14.78
C GLU A 67 -4.29 -3.65 13.60
N ASP A 68 -5.58 -4.04 13.67
CA ASP A 68 -6.53 -3.95 12.55
C ASP A 68 -6.83 -2.51 12.10
N ASP A 69 -6.77 -1.54 13.02
CA ASP A 69 -7.01 -0.11 12.74
C ASP A 69 -5.71 0.69 12.53
N SER A 70 -4.55 0.01 12.46
CA SER A 70 -3.26 0.68 12.28
C SER A 70 -3.14 1.34 10.90
N ASN A 71 -2.33 2.41 10.83
CA ASN A 71 -2.01 3.05 9.55
C ASN A 71 -1.45 2.06 8.52
N ALA A 72 -0.61 1.12 8.97
CA ALA A 72 0.00 0.15 8.08
C ALA A 72 -1.02 -0.78 7.43
N VAL A 73 -1.93 -1.35 8.24
CA VAL A 73 -3.01 -2.24 7.76
C VAL A 73 -3.99 -1.49 6.85
N ILE A 74 -4.40 -0.28 7.24
CA ILE A 74 -5.30 0.54 6.43
C ILE A 74 -4.65 0.93 5.10
N GLY A 75 -3.36 1.30 5.12
CA GLY A 75 -2.59 1.61 3.93
C GLY A 75 -2.48 0.43 2.97
N GLU A 76 -2.15 -0.76 3.49
CA GLU A 76 -2.05 -2.00 2.73
C GLU A 76 -3.39 -2.38 2.09
N SER A 77 -4.45 -2.48 2.90
CA SER A 77 -5.80 -2.84 2.46
C SER A 77 -6.35 -1.86 1.42
N SER A 78 -6.13 -0.56 1.62
CA SER A 78 -6.53 0.47 0.65
C SER A 78 -5.78 0.33 -0.67
N LEU A 79 -4.48 0.00 -0.62
CA LEU A 79 -3.66 -0.17 -1.81
C LEU A 79 -4.09 -1.39 -2.64
N ASP A 80 -4.38 -2.52 -2.00
CA ASP A 80 -4.95 -3.70 -2.66
C ASP A 80 -6.28 -3.37 -3.33
N ARG A 81 -7.23 -2.81 -2.57
CA ARG A 81 -8.57 -2.46 -3.10
C ARG A 81 -8.49 -1.50 -4.29
N LEU A 82 -7.57 -0.53 -4.26
CA LEU A 82 -7.30 0.35 -5.41
C LEU A 82 -6.72 -0.42 -6.61
N ALA A 83 -5.76 -1.32 -6.38
CA ALA A 83 -5.18 -2.16 -7.41
C ALA A 83 -6.25 -3.04 -8.07
N CYS A 84 -7.09 -3.70 -7.27
CA CYS A 84 -8.19 -4.54 -7.73
C CYS A 84 -9.25 -3.74 -8.51
N ALA A 85 -9.63 -2.55 -8.04
CA ALA A 85 -10.65 -1.73 -8.70
C ALA A 85 -10.17 -1.07 -10.01
N LEU A 86 -8.92 -0.61 -10.06
CA LEU A 86 -8.40 0.21 -11.16
C LEU A 86 -7.54 -0.58 -12.15
N GLY A 87 -6.97 -1.69 -11.71
CA GLY A 87 -6.17 -2.64 -12.48
C GLY A 87 -4.71 -2.22 -12.70
N GLY A 88 -3.87 -3.22 -12.99
CA GLY A 88 -2.43 -3.07 -13.21
C GLY A 88 -2.02 -2.00 -14.21
N LYS A 89 -2.71 -1.85 -15.36
CA LYS A 89 -2.41 -0.77 -16.33
C LYS A 89 -2.45 0.63 -15.74
N THR A 90 -3.29 0.84 -14.72
CA THR A 90 -3.43 2.14 -14.06
C THR A 90 -2.45 2.26 -12.90
N MET A 91 -2.35 1.23 -12.08
CA MET A 91 -1.70 1.31 -10.76
C MET A 91 -0.21 0.91 -10.77
N LEU A 92 0.16 -0.13 -11.51
CA LEU A 92 1.43 -0.83 -11.34
C LEU A 92 2.65 0.09 -11.53
N GLN A 93 2.63 0.99 -12.51
CA GLN A 93 3.75 1.91 -12.74
C GLN A 93 4.06 2.80 -11.53
N TYR A 94 3.03 3.24 -10.79
CA TYR A 94 3.19 4.11 -9.64
C TYR A 94 3.74 3.32 -8.44
N ILE A 95 3.27 2.07 -8.29
CA ILE A 95 3.73 1.16 -7.23
C ILE A 95 5.20 0.82 -7.46
N LEU A 96 5.58 0.35 -8.65
CA LEU A 96 6.97 -0.05 -8.94
C LEU A 96 7.96 1.11 -8.79
N SER A 97 7.58 2.31 -9.26
CA SER A 97 8.43 3.49 -9.12
C SER A 97 8.73 3.82 -7.65
N ALA A 98 7.76 3.63 -6.75
CA ALA A 98 7.95 3.89 -5.34
C ALA A 98 8.70 2.74 -4.65
N VAL A 99 8.29 1.49 -4.90
CA VAL A 99 8.87 0.28 -4.29
C VAL A 99 10.36 0.15 -4.58
N GLN A 100 10.82 0.49 -5.80
CA GLN A 100 12.26 0.46 -6.13
C GLN A 100 13.11 1.28 -5.15
N THR A 101 12.62 2.43 -4.71
CA THR A 101 13.31 3.28 -3.75
C THR A 101 13.19 2.72 -2.33
N MET A 102 12.04 2.13 -1.99
CA MET A 102 11.79 1.56 -0.65
C MET A 102 12.66 0.33 -0.36
N LEU A 103 12.86 -0.55 -1.35
CA LEU A 103 13.67 -1.76 -1.19
C LEU A 103 15.16 -1.45 -0.92
N GLN A 104 15.66 -0.31 -1.39
CA GLN A 104 17.05 0.13 -1.18
C GLN A 104 17.22 0.98 0.09
N ASN A 105 16.15 1.23 0.84
CA ASN A 105 16.19 2.10 2.01
C ASN A 105 16.91 1.41 3.18
N PRO A 106 17.80 2.11 3.93
CA PRO A 106 18.46 1.55 5.11
C PRO A 106 17.49 1.18 6.24
N ASP A 107 16.35 1.87 6.36
CA ASP A 107 15.31 1.53 7.33
C ASP A 107 14.54 0.28 6.86
N TRP A 108 14.44 -0.72 7.74
CA TRP A 108 13.77 -1.98 7.44
C TRP A 108 12.28 -1.83 7.20
N ARG A 109 11.64 -0.83 7.82
CA ARG A 109 10.20 -0.57 7.67
C ARG A 109 9.83 -0.22 6.23
N TYR A 110 10.70 0.53 5.55
CA TYR A 110 10.53 0.84 4.13
C TYR A 110 10.68 -0.42 3.28
N ARG A 111 11.68 -1.26 3.54
CA ARG A 111 11.84 -2.52 2.80
C ARG A 111 10.65 -3.45 3.00
N HIS A 112 10.19 -3.59 4.24
CA HIS A 112 8.98 -4.32 4.60
C HIS A 112 7.76 -3.79 3.84
N ALA A 113 7.46 -2.50 3.96
CA ALA A 113 6.33 -1.86 3.28
C ALA A 113 6.40 -2.01 1.75
N GLY A 114 7.60 -1.94 1.16
CA GLY A 114 7.79 -2.19 -0.27
C GLY A 114 7.42 -3.61 -0.69
N LEU A 115 7.82 -4.62 0.09
CA LEU A 115 7.46 -6.02 -0.15
C LEU A 115 5.97 -6.27 0.07
N MET A 116 5.39 -5.71 1.14
CA MET A 116 3.95 -5.80 1.43
C MET A 116 3.12 -5.15 0.32
N ALA A 117 3.56 -4.01 -0.23
CA ALA A 117 2.87 -3.37 -1.35
C ALA A 117 2.84 -4.24 -2.62
N LEU A 118 3.94 -4.94 -2.92
CA LEU A 118 3.98 -5.91 -4.02
C LEU A 118 3.06 -7.10 -3.74
N SER A 119 3.02 -7.59 -2.51
CA SER A 119 2.12 -8.66 -2.08
C SER A 119 0.65 -8.25 -2.24
N ALA A 120 0.26 -7.13 -1.64
CA ALA A 120 -1.09 -6.60 -1.64
C ALA A 120 -1.61 -6.30 -3.05
N THR A 121 -0.77 -5.79 -3.94
CA THR A 121 -1.21 -5.43 -5.30
C THR A 121 -1.13 -6.57 -6.32
N GLY A 122 -0.64 -7.73 -5.90
CA GLY A 122 -0.47 -8.92 -6.74
C GLY A 122 -1.74 -9.35 -7.44
N GLU A 123 -2.88 -9.34 -6.75
CA GLU A 123 -4.19 -9.72 -7.31
C GLU A 123 -4.64 -8.71 -8.38
N GLY A 124 -4.77 -7.43 -8.01
CA GLY A 124 -5.26 -6.38 -8.91
C GLY A 124 -4.32 -6.06 -10.08
N CYS A 125 -3.02 -6.35 -9.93
CA CYS A 125 -2.00 -6.12 -10.96
C CYS A 125 -1.53 -7.39 -11.65
N HIS A 126 -2.10 -8.57 -11.35
CA HIS A 126 -1.63 -9.89 -11.78
C HIS A 126 -1.17 -9.92 -13.24
N ARG A 127 -2.04 -9.57 -14.19
CA ARG A 127 -1.73 -9.69 -15.63
C ARG A 127 -0.51 -8.84 -16.04
N GLU A 128 -0.32 -7.69 -15.41
CA GLU A 128 0.77 -6.78 -15.75
C GLU A 128 2.06 -7.21 -15.04
N MET A 129 1.97 -7.66 -13.79
CA MET A 129 3.07 -8.22 -13.00
C MET A 129 3.61 -9.52 -13.60
N SER A 130 2.75 -10.41 -14.12
CA SER A 130 3.20 -11.66 -14.76
C SER A 130 4.15 -11.42 -15.94
N ASN A 131 4.00 -10.30 -16.67
CA ASN A 131 4.87 -9.98 -17.81
C ASN A 131 6.29 -9.58 -17.39
N ILE A 132 6.47 -9.19 -16.12
CA ILE A 132 7.74 -8.71 -15.56
C ILE A 132 8.17 -9.55 -14.35
N LEU A 133 7.59 -10.74 -14.18
CA LEU A 133 7.76 -11.54 -12.97
C LEU A 133 9.22 -11.90 -12.71
N ASP A 134 9.96 -12.28 -13.75
CA ASP A 134 11.39 -12.61 -13.63
C ASP A 134 12.21 -11.41 -13.15
N GLU A 135 11.91 -10.21 -13.64
CA GLU A 135 12.55 -8.96 -13.21
C GLU A 135 12.18 -8.62 -11.76
N LEU A 136 10.91 -8.79 -11.38
CA LEU A 136 10.44 -8.55 -10.01
C LEU A 136 11.10 -9.50 -9.01
N VAL A 137 11.11 -10.80 -9.29
CA VAL A 137 11.74 -11.80 -8.43
C VAL A 137 13.24 -11.53 -8.32
N SER A 138 13.89 -11.22 -9.44
CA SER A 138 15.31 -10.85 -9.42
C SER A 138 15.56 -9.60 -8.58
N GLY A 139 14.68 -8.59 -8.64
CA GLY A 139 14.82 -7.36 -7.86
C GLY A 139 14.61 -7.54 -6.36
N ILE A 140 13.81 -8.53 -5.94
CA ILE A 140 13.56 -8.85 -4.52
C ILE A 140 14.69 -9.68 -3.91
N LEU A 141 15.31 -10.56 -4.69
CA LEU A 141 16.32 -11.53 -4.21
C LEU A 141 17.74 -10.95 -4.04
N VAL A 142 17.94 -9.64 -4.26
CA VAL A 142 19.26 -8.98 -4.25
C VAL A 142 19.70 -8.56 -2.86
#